data_AF-A0A968JZS9-F1
#
_entry.id   AF-A0A968JZS9-F1
#
_cell.length_a   1.000
_cell.length_b   1.000
_cell.length_c   1.000
_cell.angle_alpha   90.00
_cell.angle_beta   90.00
_cell.angle_gamma   90.00
#
_symmetry.space_group_name_H-M   'P 1'
#
loop_
_entity.id
_entity.type
_entity.pdbx_description
1 polymer ?
#
loop_
_entity_poly.entity_id
_entity_poly.type
_entity_poly.pdbx_seq_one_letter_code
_entity_poly.pdbx_strand_id
1 'polypeptide(L)'
;RYTVATLLELPRLSRRTVRLVVDGTVHHHECALLAVGNTGSFGGGMHICPGADPADAMLDVTVVGGIGRIELLRFFRLVFSGRHLDHPAVETHRGTEVTIDCEGLPLWGDGEPVDVAPITLRVVPGALRVAGLRS
;
A
#
# COMPACT_ATOMS: atom_id res chain seq x y z
N ARG A 1 9.96 -11.70 12.23
CA ARG A 1 9.28 -12.93 11.76
C ARG A 1 7.77 -12.65 11.60
N TYR A 2 7.37 -11.70 10.76
CA TYR A 2 5.97 -11.24 10.65
C TYR A 2 5.39 -11.25 9.22
N THR A 3 6.22 -11.29 8.18
CA THR A 3 5.81 -11.19 6.77
C THR A 3 4.87 -12.31 6.31
N VAL A 4 5.07 -13.53 6.81
CA VAL A 4 4.27 -14.70 6.39
C VAL A 4 2.85 -14.62 6.95
N ALA A 5 2.64 -14.05 8.13
CA ALA A 5 1.31 -13.92 8.72
C ALA A 5 0.43 -12.97 7.90
N THR A 6 0.97 -11.82 7.47
CA THR A 6 0.29 -10.91 6.55
C THR A 6 -0.05 -11.59 5.22
N LEU A 7 0.86 -12.41 4.70
CA LEU A 7 0.65 -13.21 3.48
C LEU A 7 -0.44 -14.29 3.66
N LEU A 8 -0.60 -14.83 4.87
CA LEU A 8 -1.60 -15.86 5.19
C LEU A 8 -3.01 -15.28 5.39
N GLU A 9 -3.13 -13.99 5.72
CA GLU A 9 -4.40 -13.28 5.85
C GLU A 9 -4.98 -12.82 4.49
N LEU A 10 -4.17 -12.83 3.43
CA LEU A 10 -4.57 -12.45 2.06
C LEU A 10 -5.82 -13.16 1.50
N PRO A 11 -6.11 -14.44 1.79
CA PRO A 11 -7.34 -15.09 1.33
C PRO A 11 -8.61 -14.44 1.91
N ARG A 12 -8.49 -13.67 3.00
CA ARG A 12 -9.61 -12.92 3.61
C ARG A 12 -9.86 -11.57 2.93
N LEU A 13 -8.97 -11.14 2.04
CA LEU A 13 -9.19 -9.92 1.25
C LEU A 13 -10.41 -10.12 0.35
N SER A 14 -11.45 -9.35 0.64
CA SER A 14 -12.63 -9.22 -0.19
C SER A 14 -12.51 -7.99 -1.06
N ARG A 15 -13.12 -8.04 -2.24
CA ARG A 15 -13.26 -6.88 -3.11
C ARG A 15 -14.06 -5.82 -2.36
N ARG A 16 -13.53 -4.61 -2.32
CA ARG A 16 -14.23 -3.46 -1.75
C ARG A 16 -14.11 -2.28 -2.68
N THR A 17 -15.19 -1.52 -2.74
CA THR A 17 -15.18 -0.19 -3.36
C THR A 17 -14.53 0.77 -2.37
N VAL A 18 -13.45 1.40 -2.80
CA VAL A 18 -12.69 2.37 -2.01
C VAL A 18 -12.70 3.69 -2.75
N ARG A 19 -13.01 4.76 -2.00
CA ARG A 19 -12.78 6.13 -2.45
C ARG A 19 -11.42 6.57 -1.92
N LEU A 20 -10.47 6.70 -2.83
CA LEU A 20 -9.12 7.18 -2.55
C LEU A 20 -9.06 8.66 -2.89
N VAL A 21 -8.54 9.50 -1.99
CA VAL A 21 -8.26 10.90 -2.28
C VAL A 21 -6.76 11.13 -2.16
N VAL A 22 -6.12 11.61 -3.21
CA VAL A 22 -4.68 11.92 -3.22
C VAL A 22 -4.51 13.40 -3.56
N ASP A 23 -3.98 14.17 -2.62
CA ASP A 23 -3.81 15.62 -2.74
C ASP A 23 -5.07 16.35 -3.28
N GLY A 24 -6.24 15.92 -2.78
CA GLY A 24 -7.55 16.46 -3.18
C GLY A 24 -8.16 15.86 -4.46
N THR A 25 -7.41 15.05 -5.22
CA THR A 25 -7.93 14.34 -6.41
C THR A 25 -8.61 13.05 -5.99
N VAL A 26 -9.85 12.83 -6.46
CA VAL A 26 -10.66 11.67 -6.08
C VAL A 26 -10.52 10.56 -7.11
N HIS A 27 -10.22 9.36 -6.63
CA HIS A 27 -10.14 8.12 -7.40
C HIS A 27 -11.08 7.08 -6.80
N HIS A 28 -11.84 6.39 -7.65
CA HIS A 28 -12.73 5.31 -7.23
C HIS A 28 -12.17 3.99 -7.73
N HIS A 29 -11.93 3.05 -6.80
CA HIS A 29 -11.40 1.74 -7.14
C HIS A 29 -12.26 0.63 -6.56
N GLU A 30 -12.43 -0.45 -7.32
CA GLU A 30 -12.76 -1.75 -6.76
C GLU A 30 -11.47 -2.54 -6.60
N CYS A 31 -10.97 -2.64 -5.37
CA CYS A 31 -9.68 -3.26 -5.11
C CYS A 31 -9.79 -4.46 -4.17
N ALA A 32 -8.92 -5.44 -4.40
CA ALA A 32 -8.67 -6.52 -3.44
C ALA A 32 -7.61 -6.13 -2.43
N LEU A 33 -6.72 -5.19 -2.78
CA LEU A 33 -5.66 -4.70 -1.90
C LEU A 33 -5.38 -3.23 -2.19
N LEU A 34 -5.12 -2.48 -1.12
CA LEU A 34 -4.60 -1.12 -1.17
C LEU A 34 -3.47 -1.03 -0.14
N ALA A 35 -2.30 -0.58 -0.57
CA ALA A 35 -1.14 -0.37 0.28
C ALA A 35 -0.67 1.09 0.16
N VAL A 36 -0.34 1.72 1.29
CA VAL A 36 0.29 3.04 1.34
C VAL A 36 1.64 2.89 2.01
N GLY A 37 2.71 3.34 1.36
CA GLY A 37 4.08 3.18 1.84
C GLY A 37 4.90 4.45 1.67
N ASN A 38 5.73 4.73 2.67
CA ASN A 38 6.78 5.77 2.62
C ASN A 38 8.15 5.19 2.22
N THR A 39 8.26 3.87 2.07
CA THR A 39 9.49 3.18 1.69
C THR A 39 9.22 2.13 0.62
N GLY A 40 10.21 1.94 -0.26
CA GLY A 40 10.21 0.98 -1.36
C GLY A 40 9.76 -0.45 -1.01
N SER A 41 9.98 -0.85 0.24
CA SER A 41 9.79 -2.23 0.70
C SER A 41 9.03 -2.29 2.01
N PHE A 42 8.15 -3.29 2.12
CA PHE A 42 7.57 -3.72 3.38
C PHE A 42 8.40 -4.88 3.93
N GLY A 43 8.35 -5.09 5.25
CA GLY A 43 9.15 -6.10 5.94
C GLY A 43 9.12 -7.47 5.25
N GLY A 44 10.30 -8.10 5.09
CA GLY A 44 10.45 -9.41 4.46
C GLY A 44 10.67 -9.39 2.94
N GLY A 45 11.15 -8.28 2.38
CA GLY A 45 11.58 -8.20 0.99
C GLY A 45 10.45 -8.00 -0.03
N MET A 46 9.27 -7.55 0.43
CA MET A 46 8.15 -7.26 -0.45
C MET A 46 8.26 -5.83 -0.99
N HIS A 47 8.56 -5.68 -2.26
CA HIS A 47 8.68 -4.38 -2.92
C HIS A 47 7.31 -3.87 -3.39
N ILE A 48 6.35 -3.62 -2.49
CA ILE A 48 4.98 -3.27 -2.89
C ILE A 48 4.88 -1.86 -3.49
N CYS A 49 5.64 -0.89 -2.97
CA CYS A 49 5.70 0.48 -3.47
C CYS A 49 7.14 0.80 -3.91
N PRO A 50 7.70 0.12 -4.94
CA PRO A 50 9.15 0.17 -5.21
C PRO A 50 9.67 1.56 -5.60
N GLY A 51 8.78 2.48 -5.99
CA GLY A 51 9.10 3.88 -6.29
C GLY A 51 9.18 4.81 -5.07
N ALA A 52 8.81 4.33 -3.89
CA ALA A 52 8.80 5.15 -2.67
C ALA A 52 10.22 5.42 -2.17
N ASP A 53 10.57 6.72 -2.10
CA ASP A 53 11.82 7.19 -1.52
C ASP A 53 11.54 7.89 -0.17
N PRO A 54 12.02 7.35 0.97
CA PRO A 54 11.78 7.95 2.27
C PRO A 54 12.34 9.38 2.44
N ALA A 55 13.21 9.84 1.52
CA ALA A 55 13.77 11.18 1.52
C ALA A 55 12.96 12.18 0.67
N ASP A 56 11.98 11.73 -0.11
CA ASP A 56 11.28 12.58 -1.09
C ASP A 56 10.03 13.30 -0.55
N ALA A 57 9.66 13.01 0.69
CA ALA A 57 8.47 13.55 1.36
C ALA A 57 7.15 13.25 0.63
N MET A 58 7.01 12.06 0.04
CA MET A 58 5.80 11.59 -0.61
C MET A 58 5.34 10.24 -0.06
N LEU A 59 4.04 9.97 -0.17
CA LEU A 59 3.46 8.65 0.02
C LEU A 59 3.21 8.02 -1.34
N ASP A 60 3.59 6.76 -1.49
CA ASP A 60 3.22 5.94 -2.63
C ASP A 60 2.08 5.00 -2.26
N VAL A 61 1.03 5.03 -3.08
CA VAL A 61 -0.15 4.19 -2.95
C VAL A 61 -0.11 3.17 -4.07
N THR A 62 -0.23 1.88 -3.74
CA THR A 62 -0.43 0.81 -4.72
C THR A 62 -1.82 0.22 -4.53
N VAL A 63 -2.62 0.26 -5.59
CA VAL A 63 -3.97 -0.30 -5.65
C VAL A 63 -3.93 -1.53 -6.54
N VAL A 64 -4.47 -2.64 -6.05
CA VAL A 64 -4.66 -3.86 -6.82
C VAL A 64 -6.14 -4.05 -7.05
N GLY A 65 -6.56 -3.76 -8.29
CA GLY A 65 -7.93 -3.89 -8.76
C GLY A 65 -8.46 -5.31 -8.64
N GLY A 66 -9.79 -5.45 -8.74
CA GLY A 66 -10.57 -6.68 -8.52
C GLY A 66 -10.11 -7.92 -9.29
N ILE A 67 -9.01 -8.52 -8.86
CA ILE A 67 -8.47 -9.78 -9.35
C ILE A 67 -8.97 -10.96 -8.52
N GLY A 68 -8.97 -12.15 -9.12
CA GLY A 68 -9.33 -13.37 -8.40
C GLY A 68 -8.28 -13.78 -7.36
N ARG A 69 -8.61 -14.70 -6.46
CA ARG A 69 -7.65 -15.21 -5.44
C ARG A 69 -6.36 -15.77 -6.05
N ILE A 70 -6.47 -16.46 -7.19
CA ILE A 70 -5.32 -17.05 -7.89
C ILE A 70 -4.41 -15.97 -8.47
N GLU A 71 -4.99 -14.93 -9.05
CA GLU A 71 -4.25 -13.79 -9.60
C GLU A 71 -3.60 -12.97 -8.48
N LEU A 72 -4.28 -12.83 -7.34
CA LEU A 72 -3.70 -12.21 -6.15
C LEU A 72 -2.45 -12.96 -5.68
N LEU A 73 -2.47 -14.29 -5.63
CA LEU A 73 -1.28 -15.09 -5.32
C LEU A 73 -0.15 -14.88 -6.34
N ARG A 74 -0.48 -14.75 -7.64
CA ARG A 74 0.52 -14.45 -8.68
C ARG A 74 1.10 -13.05 -8.50
N PHE A 75 0.26 -12.05 -8.21
CA PHE A 75 0.67 -10.70 -7.86
C PHE A 75 1.69 -10.70 -6.72
N PHE A 76 1.41 -11.40 -5.61
CA PHE A 76 2.35 -11.46 -4.49
C PHE A 76 3.71 -12.06 -4.82
N ARG A 77 3.78 -13.03 -5.74
CA ARG A 77 5.06 -13.54 -6.24
C ARG A 77 5.84 -12.47 -7.01
N LEU A 78 5.14 -11.62 -7.77
CA LEU A 78 5.75 -10.52 -8.53
C LEU A 78 6.22 -9.38 -7.62
N VAL A 79 5.55 -9.13 -6.49
CA VAL A 79 5.92 -8.12 -5.49
C VAL A 79 7.35 -8.33 -4.95
N PHE A 80 7.79 -9.57 -4.75
CA PHE A 80 9.17 -9.87 -4.34
C PHE A 80 10.23 -9.50 -5.40
N SER A 81 9.80 -9.29 -6.65
CA SER A 81 10.66 -8.86 -7.76
C SER A 81 10.38 -7.42 -8.21
N GLY A 82 9.40 -6.73 -7.63
CA GLY A 82 8.92 -5.41 -8.08
C GLY A 82 8.15 -5.40 -9.41
N ARG A 83 8.07 -6.54 -10.11
CA ARG A 83 7.41 -6.67 -11.44
C ARG A 83 5.88 -6.64 -11.40
N HIS A 84 5.30 -6.52 -10.21
CA HIS A 84 3.85 -6.41 -10.06
C HIS A 84 3.33 -5.10 -10.67
N LEU A 85 4.17 -4.08 -10.83
CA LEU A 85 3.80 -2.82 -11.49
C LEU A 85 3.42 -2.99 -12.96
N ASP A 86 3.91 -4.03 -13.64
CA ASP A 86 3.55 -4.32 -15.03
C ASP A 86 2.16 -4.99 -15.16
N HIS A 87 1.53 -5.33 -14.04
CA HIS A 87 0.26 -6.04 -14.04
C HIS A 87 -0.90 -5.08 -14.32
N PRO A 88 -1.79 -5.37 -15.28
CA PRO A 88 -2.84 -4.42 -15.72
C PRO A 88 -3.88 -4.09 -14.64
N ALA A 89 -3.95 -4.90 -13.59
CA ALA A 89 -4.80 -4.65 -12.44
C ALA A 89 -4.10 -3.84 -11.33
N VAL A 90 -2.90 -3.32 -11.57
CA VAL A 90 -2.14 -2.54 -10.58
C VAL A 90 -2.12 -1.10 -11.02
N GLU A 91 -2.54 -0.23 -10.13
CA GLU A 91 -2.48 1.22 -10.29
C GLU A 91 -1.65 1.80 -9.15
N THR A 92 -0.83 2.79 -9.45
CA THR A 92 -0.06 3.52 -8.43
C THR A 92 -0.42 4.99 -8.42
N HIS A 93 -0.51 5.54 -7.21
CA HIS A 93 -0.70 6.97 -6.98
C HIS A 93 0.39 7.49 -6.06
N ARG A 94 0.65 8.79 -6.12
CA ARG A 94 1.66 9.41 -5.28
C ARG A 94 1.20 10.79 -4.84
N GLY A 95 1.37 11.11 -3.56
CA GLY A 95 0.93 12.38 -3.00
C GLY A 95 1.44 12.63 -1.58
N THR A 96 1.21 13.83 -1.07
CA THR A 96 1.59 14.21 0.31
C THR A 96 0.50 13.92 1.33
N GLU A 97 -0.75 13.88 0.88
CA GLU A 97 -1.94 13.59 1.66
C GLU A 97 -2.78 12.54 0.95
N VAL A 98 -3.10 11.45 1.66
CA VAL A 98 -3.87 10.33 1.15
C VAL A 98 -5.02 10.01 2.10
N THR A 99 -6.26 10.14 1.63
CA THR A 99 -7.45 9.70 2.36
C THR A 99 -7.96 8.38 1.78
N ILE A 100 -8.15 7.38 2.65
CA ILE A 100 -8.80 6.11 2.32
C ILE A 100 -10.18 6.15 2.94
N ASP A 101 -11.20 6.21 2.10
CA ASP A 101 -12.60 6.25 2.49
C ASP A 101 -13.28 4.94 2.06
N CYS A 102 -13.42 4.04 3.03
CA CYS A 102 -14.07 2.75 2.90
C CYS A 102 -14.57 2.32 4.29
N GLU A 103 -15.86 2.45 4.54
CA GLU A 103 -16.43 2.25 5.87
C GLU A 103 -16.11 0.85 6.43
N GLY A 104 -15.58 0.81 7.66
CA GLY A 104 -15.33 -0.43 8.37
C GLY A 104 -14.19 -1.28 7.79
N LEU A 105 -13.32 -0.71 6.93
CA LEU A 105 -12.12 -1.38 6.45
C LEU A 105 -11.02 -1.34 7.52
N PRO A 106 -10.63 -2.48 8.11
CA PRO A 106 -9.52 -2.50 9.06
C PRO A 106 -8.19 -2.26 8.33
N LEU A 107 -7.38 -1.39 8.91
CA LEU A 107 -6.06 -1.01 8.41
C LEU A 107 -4.98 -1.68 9.26
N TRP A 108 -3.92 -2.11 8.58
CA TRP A 108 -2.80 -2.81 9.20
C TRP A 108 -1.50 -2.12 8.80
N GLY A 109 -0.61 -1.94 9.77
CA GLY A 109 0.72 -1.33 9.60
C GLY A 109 1.71 -2.06 10.49
N ASP A 110 2.90 -2.35 9.96
CA ASP A 110 3.98 -3.07 10.67
C ASP A 110 3.59 -4.40 11.34
N GLY A 111 2.50 -5.01 10.90
CA GLY A 111 1.99 -6.28 11.43
C GLY A 111 0.96 -6.15 12.55
N GLU A 112 0.57 -4.93 12.91
CA GLU A 112 -0.43 -4.63 13.93
C GLU A 112 -1.65 -3.89 13.34
N PRO A 113 -2.86 -4.05 13.91
CA PRO A 113 -3.99 -3.20 13.56
C PRO A 113 -3.66 -1.74 13.89
N VAL A 114 -3.84 -0.85 12.91
CA VAL A 114 -3.58 0.59 13.08
C VAL A 114 -4.86 1.32 13.42
N ASP A 115 -5.88 1.18 12.56
CA ASP A 115 -7.15 1.88 12.68
C ASP A 115 -8.22 1.24 11.77
N VAL A 116 -9.38 1.88 11.65
CA VAL A 116 -10.45 1.53 10.72
C VAL A 116 -10.76 2.75 9.86
N ALA A 117 -10.89 2.56 8.55
CA ALA A 117 -11.26 3.64 7.65
C ALA A 117 -12.69 4.17 7.94
N PRO A 118 -12.95 5.47 7.72
CA PRO A 118 -12.14 6.42 6.95
C PRO A 118 -10.91 6.96 7.69
N ILE A 119 -9.76 7.01 7.00
CA ILE A 119 -8.50 7.55 7.53
C ILE A 119 -7.86 8.54 6.55
N THR A 120 -7.13 9.52 7.08
CA THR A 120 -6.24 10.38 6.28
C THR A 120 -4.81 10.24 6.77
N LEU A 121 -3.92 9.89 5.85
CA LEU A 121 -2.48 9.77 6.04
C LEU A 121 -1.82 11.01 5.44
N ARG A 122 -0.89 11.61 6.17
CA ARG A 122 -0.11 12.78 5.72
C ARG A 122 1.36 12.50 5.91
N VAL A 123 2.18 12.82 4.92
CA VAL A 123 3.62 12.89 5.14
C VAL A 123 3.94 14.05 6.07
N VAL A 124 4.83 13.78 7.02
CA VAL A 124 5.48 14.81 7.82
C VAL A 124 6.96 14.86 7.38
N PRO A 125 7.35 15.84 6.55
CA PRO A 125 8.72 15.94 6.05
C PRO A 125 9.72 16.04 7.21
N GLY A 126 10.78 15.22 7.20
CA GLY A 126 11.82 15.25 8.22
C GLY A 126 11.43 14.70 9.60
N ALA A 127 10.30 13.98 9.72
CA ALA A 127 9.84 13.42 11.00
C ALA A 127 10.74 12.31 11.56
N LEU A 128 11.53 11.61 10.73
CA LEU A 128 12.50 10.62 11.17
C LEU A 128 13.91 10.93 10.65
N ARG A 129 14.88 11.03 11.58
CA ARG A 129 16.30 10.88 11.26
C ARG A 129 16.64 9.39 11.20
N VAL A 130 16.69 8.83 10.01
CA VAL A 130 17.16 7.45 9.81
C VAL A 130 18.68 7.45 9.73
N ALA A 131 19.35 6.82 10.70
CA ALA A 131 20.81 6.69 10.67
C ALA A 131 21.23 5.74 9.53
N GLY A 132 21.75 6.30 8.43
CA GLY A 132 22.33 5.52 7.32
C GLY A 132 21.94 5.96 5.90
N LEU A 133 20.94 6.83 5.73
CA LEU A 133 20.68 7.47 4.44
C LEU A 133 21.64 8.66 4.30
N ARG A 134 22.54 8.60 3.31
CA ARG A 134 23.38 9.75 2.95
C ARG A 134 22.50 10.76 2.20
N SER A 135 22.42 11.96 2.76
CA SER A 135 21.83 13.18 2.17
C SER A 135 22.40 13.49 0.79
#